data_AF-A0A2T4HMU0-F1
#
_entry.id   AF-A0A2T4HMU0-F1
#
_cell.length_a   1.000
_cell.length_b   1.000
_cell.length_c   1.000
_cell.angle_alpha   90.00
_cell.angle_beta   90.00
_cell.angle_gamma   90.00
#
_symmetry.space_group_name_H-M   'P 1'
#
loop_
_entity.id
_entity.type
_entity.pdbx_description
1 polymer ?
#
loop_
_entity_poly.entity_id
_entity_poly.type
_entity_poly.pdbx_seq_one_letter_code
_entity_poly.pdbx_strand_id
1 'polypeptide(L)'
;MRRFTRFACIDWSGARGERLPGIAVAECHADGGPPRLSGPPGSWSRQAVLDWLVDRADESADMLIGFDFSASFPFADRGAFFPGWDRSPADARALWALVDGICEDEPHLGANGFVDHEDAARHFRRHRGREGVDFGGGAGRMRLVETRTQARPASCFNLVGAKQVGKSSLTGMRLLHRLAGRIPVWPFDPVPEKGPLIVEIYTSIAAVAAARPPGRTKMRDATSIAQALAALGSAPPPAPEHHDDHSADALVTAAWLRIAAGQPHLWHPAPPFSPAITATEGWTFGVA
;
A
#
# COMPACT_ATOMS: atom_id res chain seq x y z
N MET A 1 -2.81 10.08 -21.68
CA MET A 1 -2.62 9.38 -20.40
C MET A 1 -1.66 8.22 -20.64
N ARG A 2 -0.75 7.96 -19.71
CA ARG A 2 0.27 6.93 -19.87
C ARG A 2 -0.36 5.55 -20.03
N ARG A 3 0.19 4.74 -20.95
CA ARG A 3 -0.16 3.32 -21.11
C ARG A 3 0.97 2.48 -20.52
N PHE A 4 0.62 1.51 -19.69
CA PHE A 4 1.54 0.54 -19.11
C PHE A 4 1.33 -0.82 -19.79
N THR A 5 2.41 -1.58 -20.01
CA THR A 5 2.34 -2.93 -20.56
C THR A 5 2.21 -4.03 -19.50
N ARG A 6 2.62 -3.74 -18.26
CA ARG A 6 2.58 -4.68 -17.12
C ARG A 6 1.91 -4.04 -15.91
N PHE A 7 1.26 -4.87 -15.09
CA PHE A 7 0.61 -4.45 -13.86
C PHE A 7 0.95 -5.42 -12.76
N ALA A 8 1.32 -4.90 -11.59
CA ALA A 8 1.61 -5.70 -10.41
C ALA A 8 0.81 -5.19 -9.22
N CYS A 9 0.39 -6.12 -8.36
CA CYS A 9 -0.09 -5.79 -7.03
C CYS A 9 0.75 -6.53 -5.99
N ILE A 10 1.10 -5.83 -4.93
CA ILE A 10 1.82 -6.35 -3.79
C ILE A 10 0.96 -6.13 -2.55
N ASP A 11 0.30 -7.20 -2.09
CA ASP A 11 -0.30 -7.23 -0.75
C ASP A 11 0.86 -7.28 0.27
N TRP A 12 0.82 -6.39 1.26
CA TRP A 12 1.98 -6.06 2.08
C TRP A 12 1.75 -6.30 3.57
N SER A 13 2.73 -6.95 4.20
CA SER A 13 2.71 -7.23 5.63
C SER A 13 3.78 -6.47 6.40
N GLY A 14 3.34 -5.72 7.42
CA GLY A 14 4.19 -5.18 8.49
C GLY A 14 4.41 -6.13 9.66
N ALA A 15 4.11 -7.43 9.51
CA ALA A 15 4.37 -8.42 10.54
C ALA A 15 5.87 -8.59 10.80
N ARG A 16 6.22 -9.05 12.00
CA ARG A 16 7.61 -9.33 12.36
C ARG A 16 8.05 -10.65 11.73
N GLY A 17 9.17 -10.61 11.02
CA GLY A 17 9.79 -11.80 10.43
C GLY A 17 10.60 -11.44 9.20
N GLU A 18 11.38 -12.40 8.72
CA GLU A 18 12.11 -12.29 7.46
C GLU A 18 11.18 -12.56 6.28
N ARG A 19 10.64 -13.78 6.20
CA ARG A 19 9.69 -14.21 5.17
C ARG A 19 8.29 -14.23 5.75
N LEU A 20 7.35 -13.61 5.04
CA LEU A 20 6.02 -13.29 5.55
C LEU A 20 4.94 -13.92 4.67
N PRO A 21 4.09 -14.82 5.22
CA PRO A 21 2.94 -15.36 4.50
C PRO A 21 1.97 -14.28 4.01
N GLY A 22 1.93 -13.13 4.71
CA GLY A 22 1.11 -11.99 4.35
C GLY A 22 1.70 -11.07 3.27
N ILE A 23 2.76 -11.48 2.56
CA ILE A 23 3.23 -10.79 1.36
C ILE A 23 2.93 -11.66 0.14
N ALA A 24 2.14 -11.11 -0.78
CA ALA A 24 1.80 -11.73 -2.05
C ALA A 24 2.10 -10.77 -3.20
N VAL A 25 2.77 -11.25 -4.23
CA VAL A 25 3.10 -10.49 -5.44
C VAL A 25 2.39 -11.16 -6.62
N ALA A 26 1.54 -10.40 -7.31
CA ALA A 26 0.84 -10.85 -8.50
C ALA A 26 1.07 -9.90 -9.68
N GLU A 27 1.20 -10.45 -10.88
CA GLU A 27 1.47 -9.71 -12.11
C GLU A 27 0.50 -10.09 -13.23
N CYS A 28 0.18 -9.13 -14.12
CA CYS A 28 -0.52 -9.39 -15.37
C CYS A 28 -0.05 -8.46 -16.50
N HIS A 29 -0.39 -8.83 -17.74
CA HIS A 29 -0.04 -8.07 -18.94
C HIS A 29 -1.25 -7.28 -19.49
N ALA A 30 -0.94 -6.14 -20.12
CA ALA A 30 -1.91 -5.31 -20.82
C ALA A 30 -2.61 -6.06 -21.98
N ASP A 31 -1.88 -6.94 -22.66
CA ASP A 31 -2.37 -7.71 -23.81
C ASP A 31 -3.35 -8.83 -23.42
N GLY A 32 -3.63 -9.00 -22.12
CA GLY A 32 -4.60 -9.95 -21.60
C GLY A 32 -3.98 -11.12 -20.85
N GLY A 33 -4.68 -12.25 -20.83
CA GLY A 33 -4.30 -13.43 -20.05
C GLY A 33 -4.60 -13.30 -18.54
N PRO A 34 -4.36 -14.38 -17.78
CA PRO A 34 -4.64 -14.39 -16.36
C PRO A 34 -3.53 -13.68 -15.56
N PRO A 35 -3.86 -12.99 -14.44
CA PRO A 35 -2.85 -12.60 -13.47
C PRO A 35 -2.20 -13.85 -12.87
N ARG A 36 -0.92 -13.74 -12.50
CA ARG A 36 -0.12 -14.85 -11.94
C ARG A 36 0.56 -14.42 -10.66
N LEU A 37 0.59 -15.33 -9.68
CA LEU A 37 1.39 -15.17 -8.47
C LEU A 37 2.85 -15.47 -8.76
N SER A 38 3.73 -14.65 -8.21
CA SER A 38 5.17 -14.86 -8.26
C SER A 38 5.59 -15.66 -7.04
N GLY A 39 5.57 -17.00 -7.15
CA GLY A 39 5.90 -17.94 -6.07
C GLY A 39 4.77 -18.21 -5.07
N PRO A 40 4.91 -19.26 -4.22
CA PRO A 40 3.90 -19.62 -3.21
C PRO A 40 3.89 -18.65 -2.00
N PRO A 41 2.83 -18.65 -1.17
CA PRO A 41 2.78 -17.87 0.06
C PRO A 41 4.00 -18.09 0.97
N GLY A 42 4.48 -17.01 1.59
CA GLY A 42 5.68 -17.06 2.43
C GLY A 42 7.01 -17.10 1.65
N SER A 43 6.98 -17.03 0.33
CA SER A 43 8.20 -16.90 -0.48
C SER A 43 8.85 -15.53 -0.35
N TRP A 44 8.08 -14.50 -0.03
CA TRP A 44 8.54 -13.12 -0.04
C TRP A 44 9.03 -12.64 1.33
N SER A 45 10.19 -12.01 1.32
CA SER A 45 10.61 -11.06 2.35
C SER A 45 10.43 -9.64 1.82
N ARG A 46 10.37 -8.66 2.73
CA ARG A 46 10.33 -7.24 2.33
C ARG A 46 11.59 -6.84 1.57
N GLN A 47 12.73 -7.44 1.90
CA GLN A 47 13.99 -7.27 1.15
C GLN A 47 13.87 -7.86 -0.27
N ALA A 48 13.33 -9.07 -0.42
CA ALA A 48 13.15 -9.68 -1.74
C ALA A 48 12.21 -8.84 -2.62
N VAL A 49 11.17 -8.23 -2.04
CA VAL A 49 10.32 -7.27 -2.78
C VAL A 49 11.11 -6.03 -3.19
N LEU A 50 11.94 -5.46 -2.30
CA LEU A 50 12.80 -4.33 -2.64
C LEU A 50 13.76 -4.67 -3.78
N ASP A 51 14.43 -5.82 -3.72
CA ASP A 51 15.36 -6.30 -4.76
C ASP A 51 14.62 -6.49 -6.09
N TRP A 52 13.43 -7.11 -6.05
CA TRP A 52 12.58 -7.26 -7.23
C TRP A 52 12.20 -5.91 -7.85
N LEU A 53 11.90 -4.88 -7.05
CA LEU A 53 11.61 -3.53 -7.55
C LEU A 53 12.83 -2.88 -8.17
N VAL A 54 13.99 -3.02 -7.53
CA VAL A 54 15.27 -2.52 -8.08
C VAL A 54 15.53 -3.12 -9.45
N ASP A 55 15.34 -4.43 -9.62
CA ASP A 55 15.47 -5.07 -10.94
C ASP A 55 14.48 -4.49 -11.96
N ARG A 56 13.22 -4.23 -11.58
CA ARG A 56 12.23 -3.61 -12.48
C ARG A 56 12.62 -2.18 -12.85
N ALA A 57 13.23 -1.44 -11.94
CA ALA A 57 13.75 -0.10 -12.20
C ALA A 57 14.91 -0.15 -13.21
N ASP A 58 15.86 -1.08 -13.00
CA ASP A 58 17.04 -1.23 -13.85
C ASP A 58 16.67 -1.71 -15.27
N GLU A 59 15.63 -2.56 -15.38
CA GLU A 59 15.02 -2.95 -16.66
C GLU A 59 14.20 -1.83 -17.32
N SER A 60 13.96 -0.71 -16.63
CA SER A 60 12.99 0.31 -17.03
C SER A 60 11.63 -0.30 -17.40
N ALA A 61 11.19 -1.30 -16.61
CA ALA A 61 9.97 -2.05 -16.90
C ALA A 61 8.77 -1.11 -16.98
N ASP A 62 8.02 -1.17 -18.09
CA ASP A 62 6.83 -0.33 -18.29
C ASP A 62 5.65 -0.90 -17.49
N MET A 63 5.67 -0.64 -16.18
CA MET A 63 4.83 -1.31 -15.19
C MET A 63 4.17 -0.33 -14.21
N LEU A 64 2.89 -0.56 -13.91
CA LEU A 64 2.20 0.06 -12.77
C LEU A 64 2.15 -0.92 -11.60
N ILE A 65 2.60 -0.49 -10.42
CA ILE A 65 2.78 -1.34 -9.24
C ILE A 65 1.93 -0.79 -8.09
N GLY A 66 0.90 -1.53 -7.67
CA GLY A 66 0.07 -1.19 -6.52
C GLY A 66 0.58 -1.83 -5.22
N PHE A 67 0.63 -1.06 -4.14
CA PHE A 67 0.95 -1.55 -2.79
C PHE A 67 -0.22 -1.39 -1.82
N ASP A 68 -0.54 -2.44 -1.07
CA ASP A 68 -1.56 -2.40 0.00
C ASP A 68 -0.98 -1.97 1.35
N PHE A 69 -0.53 -0.71 1.43
CA PHE A 69 -0.20 -0.01 2.66
C PHE A 69 -0.35 1.50 2.49
N SER A 70 -0.54 2.24 3.57
CA SER A 70 -0.57 3.71 3.46
C SER A 70 0.84 4.28 3.33
N ALA A 71 1.11 5.00 2.24
CA ALA A 71 2.42 5.59 1.97
C ALA A 71 2.73 6.79 2.87
N SER A 72 1.76 7.34 3.62
CA SER A 72 1.99 8.42 4.57
C SER A 72 1.00 8.36 5.74
N PHE A 73 1.11 9.29 6.67
CA PHE A 73 0.26 9.43 7.86
C PHE A 73 -0.66 10.66 7.76
N PRO A 74 -1.70 10.74 8.61
CA PRO A 74 -2.50 11.95 8.78
C PRO A 74 -1.65 13.19 9.07
N PHE A 75 -1.92 14.28 8.37
CA PHE A 75 -1.24 15.56 8.49
C PHE A 75 -2.23 16.72 8.47
N ALA A 76 -3.18 16.73 7.54
CA ALA A 76 -4.04 17.87 7.23
C ALA A 76 -4.95 18.29 8.41
N ASP A 77 -5.28 17.36 9.29
CA ASP A 77 -6.13 17.61 10.46
C ASP A 77 -5.44 18.43 11.56
N ARG A 78 -4.11 18.39 11.65
CA ARG A 78 -3.32 19.06 12.71
C ARG A 78 -2.14 19.89 12.19
N GLY A 79 -1.88 19.88 10.88
CA GLY A 79 -0.71 20.54 10.27
C GLY A 79 0.63 19.88 10.61
N ALA A 80 0.62 18.63 11.10
CA ALA A 80 1.82 17.86 11.43
C ALA A 80 1.50 16.36 11.50
N PHE A 81 2.46 15.49 11.17
CA PHE A 81 2.29 14.05 11.39
C PHE A 81 2.26 13.70 12.87
N PHE A 82 3.12 14.36 13.67
CA PHE A 82 3.29 14.13 15.10
C PHE A 82 3.27 15.48 15.86
N PRO A 83 2.07 16.04 16.16
CA PRO A 83 1.96 17.34 16.81
C PRO A 83 2.67 17.38 18.16
N GLY A 84 3.49 18.41 18.39
CA GLY A 84 4.27 18.56 19.62
C GLY A 84 5.63 17.86 19.61
N TRP A 85 5.98 17.15 18.54
CA TRP A 85 7.34 16.63 18.33
C TRP A 85 8.14 17.60 17.47
N ASP A 86 9.23 18.18 18.01
CA ASP A 86 10.07 19.15 17.29
C ASP A 86 10.68 18.59 15.99
N ARG A 87 10.88 17.28 15.92
CA ARG A 87 11.39 16.58 14.73
C ARG A 87 10.28 16.07 13.80
N SER A 88 9.04 16.51 14.00
CA SER A 88 7.93 16.12 13.12
C SER A 88 8.24 16.51 11.67
N PRO A 89 8.14 15.58 10.70
CA PRO A 89 8.53 15.86 9.33
C PRO A 89 7.53 16.81 8.66
N ALA A 90 8.04 17.65 7.75
CA ALA A 90 7.24 18.63 7.03
C ALA A 90 6.44 18.03 5.85
N ASP A 91 6.89 16.89 5.32
CA ASP A 91 6.31 16.22 4.16
C ASP A 91 6.51 14.69 4.23
N ALA A 92 5.92 13.97 3.28
CA ALA A 92 6.00 12.50 3.23
C ALA A 92 7.43 11.98 3.04
N ARG A 93 8.27 12.65 2.24
CA ARG A 93 9.65 12.19 1.99
C ARG A 93 10.49 12.29 3.26
N ALA A 94 10.35 13.39 3.99
CA ALA A 94 10.94 13.58 5.30
C ALA A 94 10.40 12.57 6.32
N LEU A 95 9.11 12.20 6.26
CA LEU A 95 8.55 11.13 7.08
C LEU A 95 9.22 9.78 6.79
N TRP A 96 9.39 9.42 5.51
CA TRP A 96 10.02 8.16 5.14
C TRP A 96 11.48 8.10 5.60
N ALA A 97 12.22 9.20 5.43
CA ALA A 97 13.59 9.33 5.90
C ALA A 97 13.69 9.22 7.44
N LEU A 98 12.78 9.86 8.17
CA LEU A 98 12.74 9.80 9.63
C LEU A 98 12.46 8.38 10.13
N VAL A 99 11.48 7.69 9.53
CA VAL A 99 11.15 6.30 9.87
C VAL A 99 12.31 5.37 9.57
N ASP A 100 12.96 5.52 8.41
CA ASP A 100 14.08 4.65 8.06
C ASP A 100 15.31 4.88 8.93
N GLY A 101 15.67 6.15 9.19
CA GLY A 101 16.81 6.49 10.05
C GLY A 101 16.66 5.98 11.48
N ILE A 102 15.47 6.09 12.09
CA ILE A 102 15.21 5.54 13.42
C ILE A 102 15.30 4.00 13.43
N CYS A 103 15.05 3.36 12.30
CA CYS A 103 15.04 1.90 12.17
C CYS A 103 16.25 1.36 11.40
N GLU A 104 17.34 2.12 11.24
CA GLU A 104 18.43 1.78 10.31
C GLU A 104 19.02 0.39 10.59
N ASP A 105 19.22 0.05 11.86
CA ASP A 105 19.75 -1.23 12.33
C ASP A 105 18.70 -2.35 12.42
N GLU A 106 17.42 -2.06 12.12
CA GLU A 106 16.39 -3.09 12.18
C GLU A 106 16.48 -4.05 10.98
N PRO A 107 16.60 -5.37 11.23
CA PRO A 107 16.67 -6.35 10.18
C PRO A 107 15.35 -6.44 9.40
N HIS A 108 15.44 -6.95 8.17
CA HIS A 108 14.30 -7.29 7.30
C HIS A 108 13.36 -6.12 6.99
N LEU A 109 13.83 -4.87 7.03
CA LEU A 109 13.00 -3.67 6.90
C LEU A 109 11.93 -3.55 8.02
N GLY A 110 12.26 -3.99 9.24
CA GLY A 110 11.43 -3.82 10.43
C GLY A 110 11.16 -2.35 10.80
N ALA A 111 10.16 -2.08 11.64
CA ALA A 111 9.91 -0.71 12.10
C ALA A 111 9.59 -0.64 13.61
N ASN A 112 10.05 -1.61 14.40
CA ASN A 112 9.71 -1.65 15.83
C ASN A 112 10.38 -0.50 16.60
N GLY A 113 11.59 -0.10 16.21
CA GLY A 113 12.33 1.04 16.75
C GLY A 113 11.50 2.31 16.67
N PHE A 114 10.84 2.57 15.53
CA PHE A 114 9.92 3.70 15.40
C PHE A 114 8.65 3.54 16.24
N VAL A 115 8.08 2.33 16.30
CA VAL A 115 6.89 2.04 17.12
C VAL A 115 7.15 2.24 18.62
N ASP A 116 8.36 1.96 19.09
CA ASP A 116 8.77 2.10 20.49
C ASP A 116 9.57 3.38 20.78
N HIS A 117 9.85 4.21 19.79
CA HIS A 117 10.53 5.51 19.94
C HIS A 117 9.74 6.43 20.87
N GLU A 118 10.42 7.10 21.79
CA GLU A 118 9.82 7.89 22.87
C GLU A 118 8.79 8.90 22.36
N ASP A 119 9.15 9.72 21.36
CA ASP A 119 8.24 10.72 20.79
C ASP A 119 7.12 10.09 19.94
N ALA A 120 7.45 9.22 18.97
CA ALA A 120 6.47 8.63 18.07
C ALA A 120 5.43 7.77 18.80
N ALA A 121 5.84 7.04 19.84
CA ALA A 121 4.99 6.18 20.66
C ALA A 121 3.82 6.93 21.31
N ARG A 122 3.97 8.24 21.55
CA ARG A 122 2.92 9.10 22.12
C ARG A 122 1.71 9.21 21.20
N HIS A 123 1.90 9.01 19.90
CA HIS A 123 0.84 9.11 18.89
C HIS A 123 0.23 7.76 18.53
N PHE A 124 0.75 6.64 19.03
CA PHE A 124 0.31 5.31 18.64
C PHE A 124 -0.58 4.65 19.71
N ARG A 125 -1.59 3.90 19.25
CA ARG A 125 -2.22 2.84 20.05
C ARG A 125 -1.47 1.54 19.79
N ARG A 126 -0.92 0.93 20.84
CA ARG A 126 -0.07 -0.26 20.79
C ARG A 126 -0.64 -1.38 21.67
N HIS A 127 -0.13 -2.59 21.43
CA HIS A 127 -0.57 -3.79 22.15
C HIS A 127 -0.39 -3.66 23.67
N ARG A 128 -1.14 -4.49 24.42
CA ARG A 128 -1.18 -4.49 25.90
C ARG A 128 -1.70 -3.16 26.50
N GLY A 129 -2.69 -2.54 25.86
CA GLY A 129 -3.35 -1.33 26.37
C GLY A 129 -2.47 -0.07 26.36
N ARG A 130 -1.33 -0.11 25.66
CA ARG A 130 -0.40 1.02 25.55
C ARG A 130 -0.93 2.03 24.55
N GLU A 131 -1.79 2.95 24.97
CA GLU A 131 -2.22 4.09 24.17
C GLU A 131 -1.38 5.32 24.50
N GLY A 132 -0.73 5.88 23.49
CA GLY A 132 0.02 7.12 23.66
C GLY A 132 -0.89 8.30 23.97
N VAL A 133 -0.38 9.24 24.76
CA VAL A 133 -1.14 10.40 25.26
C VAL A 133 -1.68 11.31 24.15
N ASP A 134 -1.03 11.31 22.98
CA ASP A 134 -1.34 12.12 21.81
C ASP A 134 -2.08 11.32 20.71
N PHE A 135 -2.47 10.06 20.98
CA PHE A 135 -3.28 9.25 20.05
C PHE A 135 -4.69 9.84 19.85
N GLY A 136 -5.23 10.50 20.88
CA GLY A 136 -6.51 11.21 20.82
C GLY A 136 -7.76 10.34 20.98
N GLY A 137 -7.62 9.07 21.39
CA GLY A 137 -8.73 8.13 21.61
C GLY A 137 -9.47 7.69 20.33
N GLY A 138 -10.59 6.97 20.50
CA GLY A 138 -11.45 6.56 19.39
C GLY A 138 -10.75 5.70 18.34
N ALA A 139 -10.94 6.03 17.05
CA ALA A 139 -10.31 5.33 15.92
C ALA A 139 -8.89 5.82 15.60
N GLY A 140 -8.43 6.92 16.23
CA GLY A 140 -7.22 7.64 15.85
C GLY A 140 -7.46 8.63 14.69
N ARG A 141 -6.42 9.39 14.34
CA ARG A 141 -6.43 10.35 13.23
C ARG A 141 -6.46 9.64 11.87
N MET A 142 -7.12 10.22 10.88
CA MET A 142 -7.27 9.66 9.53
C MET A 142 -6.73 10.66 8.50
N ARG A 143 -6.15 10.17 7.41
CA ARG A 143 -5.83 11.00 6.25
C ARG A 143 -7.12 11.45 5.57
N LEU A 144 -7.05 12.53 4.84
CA LEU A 144 -8.18 13.09 4.11
C LEU A 144 -8.72 12.14 3.05
N VAL A 145 -7.86 11.35 2.39
CA VAL A 145 -8.30 10.32 1.43
C VAL A 145 -9.17 9.25 2.09
N GLU A 146 -8.91 8.94 3.37
CA GLU A 146 -9.64 7.92 4.12
C GLU A 146 -11.09 8.37 4.44
N THR A 147 -11.36 9.68 4.43
CA THR A 147 -12.72 10.22 4.55
C THR A 147 -13.48 10.25 3.22
N ARG A 148 -12.82 9.90 2.11
CA ARG A 148 -13.39 9.92 0.75
C ARG A 148 -13.66 8.53 0.18
N THR A 149 -13.35 7.48 0.93
CA THR A 149 -13.53 6.10 0.50
C THR A 149 -14.62 5.37 1.26
N GLN A 150 -15.27 4.41 0.59
CA GLN A 150 -16.19 3.46 1.21
C GLN A 150 -15.47 2.23 1.80
N ALA A 151 -14.14 2.12 1.64
CA ALA A 151 -13.33 0.98 2.07
C ALA A 151 -13.22 0.79 3.60
N ARG A 152 -13.77 1.70 4.41
CA ARG A 152 -13.73 1.69 5.89
C ARG A 152 -12.30 1.46 6.45
N PRO A 153 -11.33 2.31 6.07
CA PRO A 153 -9.94 2.19 6.50
C PRO A 153 -9.80 2.33 8.02
N ALA A 154 -8.65 1.89 8.54
CA ALA A 154 -8.25 2.13 9.92
C ALA A 154 -7.13 3.18 9.96
N SER A 155 -7.02 3.88 11.08
CA SER A 155 -5.94 4.82 11.30
C SER A 155 -4.59 4.12 11.27
N CYS A 156 -3.62 4.72 10.57
CA CYS A 156 -2.22 4.30 10.62
C CYS A 156 -1.58 4.47 11.99
N PHE A 157 -2.20 5.22 12.89
CA PHE A 157 -1.74 5.32 14.27
C PHE A 157 -2.22 4.16 15.16
N ASN A 158 -3.15 3.33 14.69
CA ASN A 158 -3.64 2.18 15.44
C ASN A 158 -2.85 0.92 15.06
N LEU A 159 -2.02 0.43 16.00
CA LEU A 159 -1.14 -0.73 15.83
C LEU A 159 -1.67 -1.96 16.57
N VAL A 160 -2.99 -2.04 16.81
CA VAL A 160 -3.67 -3.11 17.55
C VAL A 160 -4.78 -3.75 16.73
N GLY A 161 -5.03 -5.05 16.99
CA GLY A 161 -6.15 -5.79 16.42
C GLY A 161 -5.88 -6.34 15.02
N ALA A 162 -6.92 -6.75 14.30
CA ALA A 162 -6.82 -7.32 12.95
C ALA A 162 -6.56 -6.27 11.86
N LYS A 163 -6.54 -4.97 12.20
CA LYS A 163 -6.40 -3.84 11.27
C LYS A 163 -5.11 -3.03 11.51
N GLN A 164 -3.98 -3.69 11.80
CA GLN A 164 -2.69 -3.00 12.06
C GLN A 164 -2.04 -2.46 10.79
N VAL A 165 -2.74 -1.57 10.08
CA VAL A 165 -2.24 -0.94 8.86
C VAL A 165 -1.01 -0.10 9.15
N GLY A 166 -0.89 0.49 10.35
CA GLY A 166 0.24 1.34 10.71
C GLY A 166 1.61 0.67 10.65
N LYS A 167 1.73 -0.61 11.05
CA LYS A 167 3.00 -1.33 10.91
C LYS A 167 3.33 -1.61 9.45
N SER A 168 2.33 -2.01 8.65
CA SER A 168 2.50 -2.18 7.20
C SER A 168 2.99 -0.86 6.59
N SER A 169 2.33 0.26 6.90
CA SER A 169 2.71 1.59 6.44
C SER A 169 4.14 1.98 6.82
N LEU A 170 4.53 1.89 8.10
CA LEU A 170 5.90 2.23 8.53
C LEU A 170 6.96 1.43 7.77
N THR A 171 6.72 0.14 7.59
CA THR A 171 7.67 -0.74 6.90
C THR A 171 7.69 -0.52 5.39
N GLY A 172 6.53 -0.15 4.81
CA GLY A 172 6.42 0.32 3.45
C GLY A 172 7.17 1.64 3.22
N MET A 173 7.09 2.59 4.15
CA MET A 173 7.84 3.86 4.08
C MET A 173 9.35 3.63 4.03
N ARG A 174 9.88 2.66 4.79
CA ARG A 174 11.31 2.27 4.70
C ARG A 174 11.69 1.74 3.31
N LEU A 175 10.80 0.97 2.68
CA LEU A 175 10.99 0.49 1.31
C LEU A 175 10.92 1.65 0.31
N LEU A 176 9.94 2.55 0.44
CA LEU A 176 9.79 3.73 -0.43
C LEU A 176 10.98 4.68 -0.32
N HIS A 177 11.54 4.86 0.88
CA HIS A 177 12.76 5.66 1.08
C HIS A 177 13.95 5.08 0.30
N ARG A 178 14.17 3.77 0.36
CA ARG A 178 15.26 3.10 -0.38
C ARG A 178 15.09 3.13 -1.89
N LEU A 179 13.86 3.29 -2.39
CA LEU A 179 13.56 3.42 -3.82
C LEU A 179 13.55 4.87 -4.31
N ALA A 180 13.79 5.85 -3.43
CA ALA A 180 13.82 7.25 -3.81
C ALA A 180 14.82 7.50 -4.95
N GLY A 181 14.35 8.17 -6.00
CA GLY A 181 15.15 8.42 -7.21
C GLY A 181 15.27 7.23 -8.17
N ARG A 182 14.78 6.03 -7.80
CA ARG A 182 14.78 4.83 -8.67
C ARG A 182 13.42 4.56 -9.29
N ILE A 183 12.36 4.62 -8.48
CA ILE A 183 10.97 4.43 -8.95
C ILE A 183 10.11 5.57 -8.42
N PRO A 184 9.39 6.31 -9.28
CA PRO A 184 8.45 7.32 -8.83
C PRO A 184 7.27 6.71 -8.09
N VAL A 185 6.74 7.46 -7.13
CA VAL A 185 5.60 7.09 -6.28
C VAL A 185 4.51 8.13 -6.46
N TRP A 186 3.42 7.80 -7.15
CA TRP A 186 2.28 8.70 -7.28
C TRP A 186 1.49 8.72 -5.96
N PRO A 187 0.99 9.88 -5.50
CA PRO A 187 1.06 11.21 -6.14
C PRO A 187 2.25 12.08 -5.67
N PHE A 188 3.20 11.53 -4.93
CA PHE A 188 4.37 12.28 -4.44
C PHE A 188 5.31 12.71 -5.57
N ASP A 189 5.36 11.90 -6.64
CA ASP A 189 6.06 12.18 -7.89
C ASP A 189 5.06 12.27 -9.05
N PRO A 190 5.41 13.00 -10.13
CA PRO A 190 4.64 12.93 -11.37
C PRO A 190 4.68 11.53 -11.99
N VAL A 191 3.64 11.19 -12.73
CA VAL A 191 3.63 9.98 -13.59
C VAL A 191 4.75 10.12 -14.63
N PRO A 192 5.76 9.23 -14.65
CA PRO A 192 6.89 9.39 -15.56
C PRO A 192 6.48 8.95 -16.98
N GLU A 193 7.18 9.41 -18.01
CA GLU A 193 6.87 9.05 -19.40
C GLU A 193 7.09 7.56 -19.71
N LYS A 194 8.06 6.93 -19.03
CA LYS A 194 8.47 5.52 -19.18
C LYS A 194 8.94 4.93 -17.85
N GLY A 195 9.08 3.60 -17.77
CA GLY A 195 9.61 2.89 -16.59
C GLY A 195 8.61 2.72 -15.45
N PRO A 196 8.95 2.03 -14.36
CA PRO A 196 7.96 1.65 -13.37
C PRO A 196 7.33 2.86 -12.64
N LEU A 197 6.11 2.70 -12.15
CA LEU A 197 5.43 3.66 -11.26
C LEU A 197 4.78 2.90 -10.11
N ILE A 198 4.96 3.40 -8.89
CA ILE A 198 4.28 2.90 -7.69
C ILE A 198 3.04 3.73 -7.37
N VAL A 199 1.96 3.07 -6.95
CA VAL A 199 0.77 3.68 -6.34
C VAL A 199 0.42 2.96 -5.04
N GLU A 200 -0.04 3.71 -4.05
CA GLU A 200 -0.80 3.13 -2.93
C GLU A 200 -2.19 2.69 -3.40
N ILE A 201 -2.67 1.52 -2.96
CA ILE A 201 -4.01 1.01 -3.27
C ILE A 201 -4.65 0.34 -2.05
N TYR A 202 -5.98 0.33 -1.98
CA TYR A 202 -6.71 -0.63 -1.15
C TYR A 202 -7.22 -1.78 -2.00
N THR A 203 -6.80 -3.00 -1.69
CA THR A 203 -7.26 -4.23 -2.36
C THR A 203 -8.78 -4.38 -2.31
N SER A 204 -9.42 -3.86 -1.27
CA SER A 204 -10.88 -3.80 -1.16
C SER A 204 -11.57 -2.96 -2.25
N ILE A 205 -10.94 -1.91 -2.79
CA ILE A 205 -11.48 -1.11 -3.91
C ILE A 205 -11.50 -1.98 -5.17
N ALA A 206 -10.40 -2.69 -5.46
CA ALA A 206 -10.33 -3.61 -6.58
C ALA A 206 -11.35 -4.75 -6.45
N ALA A 207 -11.53 -5.30 -5.25
CA ALA A 207 -12.53 -6.33 -4.99
C ALA A 207 -13.97 -5.83 -5.24
N VAL A 208 -14.31 -4.61 -4.80
CA VAL A 208 -15.63 -4.01 -5.07
C VAL A 208 -15.82 -3.78 -6.57
N ALA A 209 -14.79 -3.28 -7.27
CA ALA A 209 -14.81 -3.14 -8.72
C ALA A 209 -14.96 -4.50 -9.44
N ALA A 210 -14.47 -5.57 -8.83
CA ALA A 210 -14.66 -6.95 -9.27
C ALA A 210 -16.00 -7.58 -8.82
N ALA A 211 -17.02 -6.73 -8.57
CA ALA A 211 -18.36 -7.11 -8.16
C ALA A 211 -18.46 -7.86 -6.81
N ARG A 212 -17.46 -7.74 -5.93
CA ARG A 212 -17.60 -8.22 -4.54
C ARG A 212 -18.46 -7.26 -3.73
N PRO A 213 -19.35 -7.76 -2.86
CA PRO A 213 -20.16 -6.88 -2.02
C PRO A 213 -19.29 -6.02 -1.08
N PRO A 214 -19.55 -4.72 -0.96
CA PRO A 214 -18.86 -3.86 0.00
C PRO A 214 -18.89 -4.45 1.42
N GLY A 215 -17.74 -4.47 2.10
CA GLY A 215 -17.60 -5.06 3.44
C GLY A 215 -17.51 -6.59 3.49
N ARG A 216 -17.65 -7.29 2.36
CA ARG A 216 -17.46 -8.75 2.20
C ARG A 216 -16.57 -9.06 1.00
N THR A 217 -15.41 -8.41 0.96
CA THR A 217 -14.49 -8.44 -0.17
C THR A 217 -13.60 -9.68 -0.21
N LYS A 218 -13.35 -10.32 0.93
CA LYS A 218 -12.47 -11.50 1.02
C LYS A 218 -12.97 -12.66 0.18
N MET A 219 -12.05 -13.28 -0.55
CA MET A 219 -12.26 -14.39 -1.47
C MET A 219 -11.46 -15.58 -0.96
N ARG A 220 -12.16 -16.64 -0.55
CA ARG A 220 -11.56 -17.78 0.17
C ARG A 220 -11.42 -19.05 -0.67
N ASP A 221 -11.84 -18.99 -1.92
CA ASP A 221 -11.86 -20.15 -2.82
C ASP A 221 -11.58 -19.74 -4.28
N ALA A 222 -11.16 -20.71 -5.10
CA ALA A 222 -10.89 -20.51 -6.53
C ALA A 222 -12.09 -19.95 -7.29
N THR A 223 -13.30 -20.37 -6.92
CA THR A 223 -14.54 -19.97 -7.59
C THR A 223 -14.81 -18.47 -7.45
N SER A 224 -14.69 -17.94 -6.23
CA SER A 224 -14.89 -16.52 -5.95
C SER A 224 -13.81 -15.64 -6.59
N ILE A 225 -12.57 -16.12 -6.66
CA ILE A 225 -11.49 -15.45 -7.41
C ILE A 225 -11.80 -15.44 -8.90
N ALA A 226 -12.20 -16.58 -9.47
CA ALA A 226 -12.52 -16.69 -10.89
C ALA A 226 -13.71 -15.79 -11.28
N GLN A 227 -14.75 -15.73 -10.44
CA GLN A 227 -15.89 -14.82 -10.63
C GLN A 227 -15.46 -13.35 -10.60
N ALA A 228 -14.60 -12.97 -9.65
CA ALA A 228 -14.08 -11.60 -9.54
C ALA A 228 -13.23 -11.23 -10.78
N LEU A 229 -12.34 -12.12 -11.22
CA LEU A 229 -11.53 -11.91 -12.42
C LEU A 229 -12.39 -11.83 -13.68
N ALA A 230 -13.42 -12.66 -13.81
CA ALA A 230 -14.36 -12.61 -14.93
C ALA A 230 -15.14 -11.29 -14.97
N ALA A 231 -15.54 -10.75 -13.81
CA ALA A 231 -16.18 -9.42 -13.71
C ALA A 231 -15.25 -8.29 -14.18
N LEU A 232 -13.93 -8.47 -14.02
CA LEU A 232 -12.90 -7.57 -14.55
C LEU A 232 -12.47 -7.92 -15.99
N GLY A 233 -13.18 -8.81 -16.69
CA GLY A 233 -12.81 -9.23 -18.06
C GLY A 233 -11.44 -9.92 -18.14
N SER A 234 -10.96 -10.51 -17.03
CA SER A 234 -9.70 -11.22 -16.95
C SER A 234 -9.92 -12.73 -16.96
N ALA A 235 -9.05 -13.46 -17.67
CA ALA A 235 -9.01 -14.90 -17.55
C ALA A 235 -8.62 -15.31 -16.11
N PRO A 236 -9.20 -16.38 -15.55
CA PRO A 236 -8.74 -16.92 -14.28
C PRO A 236 -7.40 -17.64 -14.47
N PRO A 237 -6.48 -17.58 -13.49
CA PRO A 237 -5.31 -18.46 -13.51
C PRO A 237 -5.75 -19.92 -13.36
N PRO A 238 -4.87 -20.88 -13.70
CA PRO A 238 -5.02 -22.26 -13.23
C PRO A 238 -5.25 -22.23 -11.72
N ALA A 239 -6.11 -23.13 -11.22
CA ALA A 239 -6.41 -23.19 -9.79
C ALA A 239 -5.09 -23.25 -8.98
N PRO A 240 -4.80 -22.23 -8.16
CA PRO A 240 -3.66 -22.25 -7.26
C PRO A 240 -3.65 -23.53 -6.42
N GLU A 241 -2.47 -24.10 -6.18
CA GLU A 241 -2.32 -25.16 -5.17
C GLU A 241 -2.64 -24.64 -3.75
N HIS A 242 -2.50 -23.32 -3.54
CA HIS A 242 -2.77 -22.64 -2.28
C HIS A 242 -3.61 -21.38 -2.48
N HIS A 243 -4.65 -21.24 -1.65
CA HIS A 243 -5.52 -20.07 -1.59
C HIS A 243 -5.45 -19.46 -0.21
N ASP A 244 -4.87 -18.26 -0.12
CA ASP A 244 -5.04 -17.38 1.03
C ASP A 244 -5.62 -16.03 0.58
N ASP A 245 -6.14 -15.29 1.57
CA ASP A 245 -6.79 -14.01 1.34
C ASP A 245 -5.83 -13.01 0.64
N HIS A 246 -4.52 -13.08 0.93
CA HIS A 246 -3.51 -12.17 0.37
C HIS A 246 -3.24 -12.43 -1.11
N SER A 247 -3.13 -13.70 -1.48
CA SER A 247 -2.94 -14.15 -2.85
C SER A 247 -4.16 -13.78 -3.71
N ALA A 248 -5.36 -13.95 -3.17
CA ALA A 248 -6.60 -13.56 -3.85
C ALA A 248 -6.68 -12.04 -4.07
N ASP A 249 -6.38 -11.26 -3.04
CA ASP A 249 -6.39 -9.79 -3.10
C ASP A 249 -5.34 -9.27 -4.10
N ALA A 250 -4.13 -9.84 -4.12
CA ALA A 250 -3.09 -9.47 -5.08
C ALA A 250 -3.49 -9.80 -6.53
N LEU A 251 -4.01 -11.00 -6.81
CA LEU A 251 -4.43 -11.42 -8.16
C LEU A 251 -5.52 -10.50 -8.73
N VAL A 252 -6.57 -10.26 -7.95
CA VAL A 252 -7.71 -9.42 -8.38
C VAL A 252 -7.27 -7.97 -8.54
N THR A 253 -6.42 -7.46 -7.65
CA THR A 253 -5.95 -6.07 -7.72
C THR A 253 -5.00 -5.84 -8.89
N ALA A 254 -4.11 -6.78 -9.22
CA ALA A 254 -3.29 -6.71 -10.42
C ALA A 254 -4.15 -6.64 -11.70
N ALA A 255 -5.19 -7.48 -11.78
CA ALA A 255 -6.13 -7.43 -12.90
C ALA A 255 -6.96 -6.13 -12.94
N TRP A 256 -7.33 -5.58 -11.79
CA TRP A 256 -8.05 -4.31 -11.72
C TRP A 256 -7.18 -3.12 -12.14
N LEU A 257 -5.90 -3.09 -11.73
CA LEU A 257 -4.95 -2.05 -12.13
C LEU A 257 -4.82 -1.93 -13.65
N ARG A 258 -4.89 -3.04 -14.39
CA ARG A 258 -4.90 -3.05 -15.86
C ARG A 258 -6.03 -2.20 -16.46
N ILE A 259 -7.19 -2.15 -15.80
CA ILE A 259 -8.34 -1.36 -16.23
C ILE A 259 -8.25 0.06 -15.65
N ALA A 260 -8.00 0.16 -14.35
CA ALA A 260 -8.00 1.42 -13.61
C ALA A 260 -6.92 2.39 -14.12
N ALA A 261 -5.78 1.87 -14.55
CA ALA A 261 -4.71 2.66 -15.15
C ALA A 261 -5.13 3.42 -16.41
N GLY A 262 -6.24 3.04 -17.07
CA GLY A 262 -6.80 3.74 -18.22
C GLY A 262 -7.84 4.81 -17.88
N GLN A 263 -8.20 5.00 -16.61
CA GLN A 263 -9.28 5.88 -16.17
C GLN A 263 -8.77 7.24 -15.66
N PRO A 264 -8.96 8.36 -16.39
CA PRO A 264 -8.34 9.65 -16.06
C PRO A 264 -8.73 10.23 -14.71
N HIS A 265 -9.97 10.02 -14.27
CA HIS A 265 -10.46 10.54 -13.00
C HIS A 265 -9.77 9.92 -11.77
N LEU A 266 -9.14 8.74 -11.90
CA LEU A 266 -8.37 8.12 -10.81
C LEU A 266 -6.99 8.77 -10.62
N TRP A 267 -6.44 9.41 -11.66
CA TRP A 267 -5.15 10.11 -11.63
C TRP A 267 -5.31 11.60 -11.28
N HIS A 268 -6.51 12.13 -11.44
CA HIS A 268 -6.88 13.50 -11.09
C HIS A 268 -8.15 13.51 -10.22
N PRO A 269 -8.06 13.06 -8.96
CA PRO A 269 -9.19 13.08 -8.04
C PRO A 269 -9.72 14.50 -7.83
N ALA A 270 -11.01 14.62 -7.53
CA ALA A 270 -11.61 15.92 -7.23
C ALA A 270 -11.08 16.48 -5.89
N PRO A 271 -11.27 17.79 -5.62
CA PRO A 271 -10.98 18.36 -4.31
C PRO A 271 -11.57 17.50 -3.18
N PRO A 272 -10.77 17.21 -2.14
CA PRO A 272 -9.70 18.07 -1.63
C PRO A 272 -8.29 17.62 -2.05
N PHE A 273 -8.16 16.71 -3.03
CA PHE A 273 -6.87 16.40 -3.64
C PHE A 273 -6.22 17.70 -4.16
N SER A 274 -5.00 17.97 -3.69
CA SER A 274 -4.30 19.24 -3.93
C SER A 274 -2.79 19.06 -3.72
N PRO A 275 -1.94 19.97 -4.24
CA PRO A 275 -0.50 19.88 -4.07
C PRO A 275 -0.02 19.78 -2.61
N ALA A 276 -0.74 20.40 -1.66
CA ALA A 276 -0.42 20.29 -0.24
C ALA A 276 -0.69 18.88 0.30
N ILE A 277 -1.79 18.26 -0.13
CA ILE A 277 -2.14 16.88 0.25
C ILE A 277 -1.19 15.89 -0.43
N THR A 278 -0.84 16.10 -1.70
CA THR A 278 0.12 15.22 -2.40
C THR A 278 1.49 15.23 -1.74
N ALA A 279 1.96 16.37 -1.23
CA ALA A 279 3.24 16.47 -0.54
C ALA A 279 3.24 15.82 0.86
N THR A 280 2.09 15.78 1.54
CA THR A 280 2.00 15.36 2.95
C THR A 280 1.37 13.98 3.11
N GLU A 281 0.07 13.85 2.91
CA GLU A 281 -0.68 12.61 3.15
C GLU A 281 -0.66 11.65 1.95
N GLY A 282 -0.40 12.17 0.75
CA GLY A 282 -0.55 11.46 -0.51
C GLY A 282 -2.01 11.19 -0.85
N TRP A 283 -2.25 10.18 -1.69
CA TRP A 283 -3.59 9.76 -2.08
C TRP A 283 -3.58 8.27 -2.46
N THR A 284 -4.62 7.55 -2.04
CA THR A 284 -4.87 6.16 -2.43
C THR A 284 -5.43 6.12 -3.84
N PHE A 285 -4.77 5.43 -4.76
CA PHE A 285 -5.26 5.24 -6.12
C PHE A 285 -6.60 4.48 -6.12
N GLY A 286 -7.54 4.87 -6.97
CA GLY A 286 -8.90 4.31 -6.95
C GLY A 286 -9.91 5.05 -6.07
N VAL A 287 -9.49 6.07 -5.32
CA VAL A 287 -10.38 7.02 -4.64
C VAL A 287 -10.47 8.29 -5.48
N ALA A 288 -11.63 8.60 -6.06
CA ALA A 288 -11.84 9.75 -6.95
C ALA A 288 -12.77 10.82 -6.37
#